data_AF-A0A956DE35-F1
#
_entry.id   AF-A0A956DE35-F1
#
_cell.length_a   1.000
_cell.length_b   1.000
_cell.length_c   1.000
_cell.angle_alpha   90.00
_cell.angle_beta   90.00
_cell.angle_gamma   90.00
#
_symmetry.space_group_name_H-M   'P 1'
#
loop_
_entity.id
_entity.type
_entity.pdbx_description
1 polymer ?
#
loop_
_entity_poly.entity_id
_entity_poly.type
_entity_poly.pdbx_seq_one_letter_code
_entity_poly.pdbx_strand_id
1 'polypeptide(L)'
;VDRKGAILPTDAPEEVSRLSPFAASVQYLAHLRDAWNHAHPDAPFGEQDVVLTVPASFDPAARELTAEAAKAAGYHRLTLLEEPQSALYAWIEQTHGAWREHVKVGDVILVVDVGGGTTDFSLIAVHEKEGNLALERVAVGEHILLGGDNMDLALAYVVAQKLEGQGKKLDAWQLRALTHGCRHAKEQLLGDNPPEAVPLVVPSRGSKLIGGTLRTELTLDEVRRTLLEGFFPDVTVDAKPASRARGALTQLGLPYAQDAAVTRHLAAFLSRQLGATAELGFPSKEGARFLHPTAILFNGGV
;
A
#
# COMPACT_ATOMS: atom_id res chain seq x y z
N VAL A 1 2.80 12.97 14.78
CA VAL A 1 2.86 11.72 15.58
C VAL A 1 4.29 11.53 16.06
N ASP A 2 4.49 11.31 17.35
CA ASP A 2 5.82 10.97 17.89
C ASP A 2 6.14 9.50 17.54
N ARG A 3 7.14 9.29 16.68
CA ARG A 3 7.52 7.98 16.16
C ARG A 3 8.40 7.18 17.14
N LYS A 4 8.93 7.82 18.19
CA LYS A 4 9.73 7.18 19.25
C LYS A 4 8.95 7.05 20.57
N GLY A 5 7.80 7.70 20.70
CA GLY A 5 6.86 7.52 21.82
C GLY A 5 6.13 6.18 21.78
N ALA A 6 5.84 5.60 22.96
CA ALA A 6 5.17 4.30 23.11
C ALA A 6 3.66 4.38 22.83
N ILE A 7 3.28 4.35 21.55
CA ILE A 7 1.90 4.58 21.09
C ILE A 7 1.22 3.34 20.48
N LEU A 8 1.94 2.23 20.29
CA LEU A 8 1.42 1.00 19.68
C LEU A 8 1.39 -0.17 20.68
N PRO A 9 0.42 -1.09 20.63
CA PRO A 9 -0.81 -0.98 19.86
C PRO A 9 -1.75 0.07 20.45
N THR A 10 -2.53 0.72 19.60
CA THR A 10 -3.33 1.90 19.97
C THR A 10 -4.46 1.57 20.93
N ASP A 11 -5.00 0.36 20.80
CA ASP A 11 -6.12 -0.17 21.59
C ASP A 11 -5.61 -1.14 22.68
N ALA A 12 -4.31 -1.07 23.02
CA ALA A 12 -3.72 -1.90 24.05
C ALA A 12 -4.43 -1.67 25.40
N PRO A 13 -4.92 -2.74 26.06
CA PRO A 13 -5.31 -2.70 27.47
C PRO A 13 -4.18 -2.15 28.34
N GLU A 14 -4.50 -1.63 29.53
CA GLU A 14 -3.50 -1.03 30.42
C GLU A 14 -2.41 -2.02 30.85
N GLU A 15 -2.73 -3.32 30.85
CA GLU A 15 -1.79 -4.39 31.20
C GLU A 15 -0.78 -4.70 30.08
N VAL A 16 -1.04 -4.21 28.86
CA VAL A 16 -0.17 -4.45 27.70
C VAL A 16 0.77 -3.27 27.51
N SER A 17 2.07 -3.54 27.69
CA SER A 17 3.11 -2.54 27.44
C SER A 17 3.11 -2.10 25.99
N ARG A 18 3.06 -0.78 25.79
CA ARG A 18 3.12 -0.18 24.46
C ARG A 18 4.57 -0.01 24.00
N LEU A 19 4.76 -0.04 22.70
CA LEU A 19 6.02 0.18 21.99
C LEU A 19 5.88 1.37 21.06
N SER A 20 7.02 1.96 20.70
CA SER A 20 7.04 2.98 19.65
C SER A 20 7.04 2.36 18.26
N PRO A 21 6.54 3.07 17.23
CA PRO A 21 6.70 2.64 15.85
C PRO A 21 8.15 2.29 15.51
N PHE A 22 9.11 3.10 15.98
CA PHE A 22 10.54 2.81 15.82
C PHE A 22 10.93 1.46 16.43
N ALA A 23 10.58 1.21 17.70
CA ALA A 23 10.92 -0.03 18.39
C ALA A 23 10.25 -1.25 17.74
N ALA A 24 9.01 -1.11 17.26
CA ALA A 24 8.32 -2.15 16.51
C ALA A 24 9.06 -2.46 15.19
N SER A 25 9.46 -1.45 14.42
CA SER A 25 10.25 -1.64 13.20
C SER A 25 11.58 -2.36 13.47
N VAL A 26 12.30 -2.00 14.54
CA VAL A 26 13.53 -2.70 14.95
C VAL A 26 13.27 -4.19 15.19
N GLN A 27 12.19 -4.53 15.90
CA GLN A 27 11.86 -5.93 16.20
C GLN A 27 11.49 -6.72 14.94
N TYR A 28 10.70 -6.13 14.03
CA TYR A 28 10.38 -6.78 12.75
C TYR A 28 11.62 -7.00 11.89
N LEU A 29 12.49 -6.01 11.77
CA LEU A 29 13.73 -6.13 11.01
C LEU A 29 14.69 -7.15 11.65
N ALA A 30 14.80 -7.17 12.98
CA ALA A 30 15.59 -8.19 13.68
C ALA A 30 15.03 -9.61 13.43
N HIS A 31 13.71 -9.76 13.43
CA HIS A 31 13.08 -11.04 13.09
C HIS A 31 13.41 -11.49 11.66
N LEU A 32 13.34 -10.60 10.67
CA LEU A 32 13.69 -10.93 9.28
C LEU A 32 15.15 -11.36 9.14
N ARG A 33 16.08 -10.65 9.80
CA ARG A 33 17.49 -11.05 9.86
C ARG A 33 17.66 -12.44 10.48
N ASP A 34 17.01 -12.70 11.61
CA ASP A 34 17.15 -13.97 12.32
C ASP A 34 16.54 -15.13 11.52
N ALA A 35 15.41 -14.89 10.85
CA ALA A 35 14.81 -15.83 9.91
C ALA A 35 15.74 -16.15 8.73
N TRP A 36 16.41 -15.15 8.15
CA TRP A 36 17.41 -15.36 7.11
C TRP A 36 18.56 -16.24 7.61
N ASN A 37 19.16 -15.91 8.75
CA ASN A 37 20.26 -16.68 9.34
C ASN A 37 19.88 -18.13 9.62
N HIS A 38 18.63 -18.35 10.05
CA HIS A 38 18.10 -19.69 10.25
C HIS A 38 17.98 -20.48 8.94
N ALA A 39 17.46 -19.84 7.88
CA ALA A 39 17.27 -20.47 6.58
C ALA A 39 18.58 -20.64 5.78
N HIS A 40 19.57 -19.76 6.00
CA HIS A 40 20.82 -19.68 5.25
C HIS A 40 22.03 -19.69 6.20
N PRO A 41 22.31 -20.82 6.88
CA PRO A 41 23.40 -20.89 7.86
C PRO A 41 24.79 -20.65 7.24
N ASP A 42 24.96 -20.97 5.95
CA ASP A 42 26.21 -20.80 5.21
C ASP A 42 26.35 -19.42 4.52
N ALA A 43 25.32 -18.57 4.60
CA ALA A 43 25.32 -17.22 4.05
C ALA A 43 24.74 -16.24 5.07
N PRO A 44 25.46 -15.96 6.18
CA PRO A 44 24.95 -15.18 7.29
C PRO A 44 24.55 -13.77 6.84
N PHE A 45 23.45 -13.27 7.39
CA PHE A 45 22.84 -11.99 7.02
C PHE A 45 23.83 -10.82 7.17
N GLY A 46 24.66 -10.84 8.21
CA GLY A 46 25.63 -9.77 8.49
C GLY A 46 26.70 -9.60 7.40
N GLU A 47 26.90 -10.61 6.55
CA GLU A 47 27.84 -10.56 5.42
C GLU A 47 27.18 -10.13 4.11
N GLN A 48 25.85 -10.01 4.06
CA GLN A 48 25.12 -9.67 2.84
C GLN A 48 25.01 -8.16 2.66
N ASP A 49 25.02 -7.69 1.41
CA ASP A 49 24.54 -6.35 1.08
C ASP A 49 23.01 -6.36 1.04
N VAL A 50 22.39 -5.50 1.85
CA VAL A 50 20.94 -5.47 2.03
C VAL A 50 20.37 -4.20 1.42
N VAL A 51 19.44 -4.37 0.49
CA VAL A 51 18.61 -3.28 -0.02
C VAL A 51 17.29 -3.29 0.73
N LEU A 52 16.93 -2.16 1.35
CA LEU A 52 15.65 -1.97 2.03
C LEU A 52 14.86 -0.90 1.30
N THR A 53 13.66 -1.27 0.84
CA THR A 53 12.79 -0.35 0.13
C THR A 53 12.07 0.60 1.07
N VAL A 54 11.84 1.83 0.62
CA VAL A 54 11.04 2.84 1.31
C VAL A 54 10.11 3.57 0.33
N PRO A 55 8.95 4.07 0.76
CA PRO A 55 8.07 4.84 -0.11
C PRO A 55 8.77 6.10 -0.65
N ALA A 56 8.60 6.40 -1.93
CA ALA A 56 9.20 7.59 -2.53
C ALA A 56 8.66 8.90 -1.91
N SER A 57 7.42 8.87 -1.41
CA SER A 57 6.74 9.99 -0.77
C SER A 57 7.23 10.26 0.66
N PHE A 58 8.09 9.41 1.24
CA PHE A 58 8.66 9.65 2.57
C PHE A 58 9.55 10.88 2.59
N ASP A 59 9.28 11.74 3.58
CA ASP A 59 10.17 12.85 3.93
C ASP A 59 11.55 12.35 4.41
N PRO A 60 12.60 13.19 4.37
CA PRO A 60 13.95 12.78 4.78
C PRO A 60 14.01 12.22 6.22
N ALA A 61 13.20 12.74 7.14
CA ALA A 61 13.19 12.29 8.53
C ALA A 61 12.61 10.88 8.68
N ALA A 62 11.58 10.53 7.90
CA ALA A 62 11.03 9.19 7.86
C ALA A 62 12.04 8.19 7.29
N ARG A 63 12.76 8.55 6.21
CA ARG A 63 13.84 7.72 5.64
C ARG A 63 14.98 7.50 6.63
N GLU A 64 15.39 8.55 7.33
CA GLU A 64 16.44 8.46 8.36
C GLU A 64 16.01 7.55 9.52
N LEU A 65 14.78 7.67 10.00
CA LEU A 65 14.25 6.80 11.05
C LEU A 65 14.20 5.32 10.62
N THR A 66 13.84 5.04 9.36
CA THR A 66 13.89 3.68 8.82
C THR A 66 15.31 3.13 8.78
N ALA A 67 16.28 3.94 8.34
CA ALA A 67 17.69 3.54 8.35
C ALA A 67 18.24 3.34 9.78
N GLU A 68 17.87 4.20 10.72
CA GLU A 68 18.23 4.07 12.13
C GLU A 68 17.67 2.77 12.73
N ALA A 69 16.40 2.44 12.43
CA ALA A 69 15.77 1.21 12.88
C ALA A 69 16.47 -0.04 12.30
N ALA A 70 16.80 -0.02 11.01
CA ALA A 70 17.53 -1.10 10.36
C ALA A 70 18.94 -1.29 10.94
N LYS A 71 19.67 -0.20 11.19
CA LYS A 71 20.98 -0.26 11.87
C LYS A 71 20.86 -0.83 13.27
N ALA A 72 19.87 -0.40 14.05
CA ALA A 72 19.60 -0.94 15.39
C ALA A 72 19.22 -2.44 15.35
N ALA A 73 18.64 -2.91 14.24
CA ALA A 73 18.38 -4.32 13.99
C ALA A 73 19.59 -5.10 13.43
N GLY A 74 20.77 -4.49 13.28
CA GLY A 74 21.99 -5.15 12.82
C GLY A 74 22.21 -5.15 11.30
N TYR A 75 21.56 -4.25 10.55
CA TYR A 75 21.74 -4.10 9.11
C TYR A 75 22.95 -3.20 8.85
N HIS A 76 24.16 -3.77 8.88
CA HIS A 76 25.41 -3.01 8.75
C HIS A 76 25.73 -2.56 7.32
N ARG A 77 25.34 -3.37 6.33
CA ARG A 77 25.58 -3.14 4.89
C ARG A 77 24.26 -2.77 4.19
N LEU A 78 23.69 -1.63 4.59
CA LEU A 78 22.35 -1.20 4.17
C LEU A 78 22.40 -0.16 3.04
N THR A 79 21.61 -0.39 2.00
CA THR A 79 21.23 0.62 1.01
C THR A 79 19.72 0.83 1.06
N LEU A 80 19.28 2.08 1.21
CA LEU A 80 17.85 2.40 1.03
C LEU A 80 17.56 2.59 -0.46
N LEU A 81 16.44 2.06 -0.93
CA LEU A 81 15.97 2.20 -2.31
C LEU A 81 14.51 2.68 -2.30
N GLU A 82 14.13 3.57 -3.21
CA GLU A 82 12.72 3.96 -3.34
C GLU A 82 11.92 2.81 -3.97
N GLU A 83 10.75 2.48 -3.42
CA GLU A 83 9.82 1.47 -3.94
C GLU A 83 9.55 1.57 -5.45
N PRO A 84 9.22 2.75 -6.03
CA PRO A 84 9.00 2.84 -7.47
C PRO A 84 10.27 2.58 -8.30
N GLN A 85 11.46 2.86 -7.77
CA GLN A 85 12.72 2.50 -8.44
C GLN A 85 12.98 0.99 -8.35
N SER A 86 12.66 0.37 -7.21
CA SER A 86 12.73 -1.08 -7.04
C SER A 86 11.85 -1.81 -8.05
N ALA A 87 10.60 -1.35 -8.23
CA ALA A 87 9.68 -1.89 -9.23
C ALA A 87 10.27 -1.80 -10.65
N LEU A 88 10.87 -0.66 -10.98
CA LEU A 88 11.50 -0.43 -12.28
C LEU A 88 12.70 -1.34 -12.52
N TYR A 89 13.54 -1.55 -11.50
CA TYR A 89 14.68 -2.48 -11.60
C TYR A 89 14.22 -3.93 -11.74
N ALA A 90 13.16 -4.34 -11.05
CA ALA A 90 12.56 -5.66 -11.24
C ALA A 90 12.07 -5.86 -12.67
N TRP A 91 11.37 -4.86 -13.25
CA TRP A 91 10.97 -4.91 -14.66
C TRP A 91 12.18 -5.00 -15.62
N ILE A 92 13.22 -4.20 -15.41
CA ILE A 92 14.45 -4.27 -16.21
C ILE A 92 15.07 -5.67 -16.16
N GLU A 93 15.17 -6.26 -14.97
CA GLU A 93 15.73 -7.60 -14.76
C GLU A 93 14.90 -8.68 -15.50
N GLN A 94 13.57 -8.63 -15.36
CA GLN A 94 12.64 -9.56 -16.01
C GLN A 94 12.68 -9.51 -17.54
N THR A 95 13.06 -8.37 -18.13
CA THR A 95 13.22 -8.25 -19.58
C THR A 95 14.57 -8.80 -20.08
N HIS A 96 15.46 -9.24 -19.19
CA HIS A 96 16.80 -9.77 -19.52
C HIS A 96 17.60 -8.86 -20.48
N GLY A 97 17.46 -7.54 -20.31
CA GLY A 97 18.13 -6.53 -21.14
C GLY A 97 17.30 -5.97 -22.31
N ALA A 98 16.16 -6.56 -22.62
CA ALA A 98 15.27 -6.13 -23.72
C ALA A 98 14.39 -4.92 -23.37
N TRP A 99 14.41 -4.40 -22.13
CA TRP A 99 13.58 -3.24 -21.75
C TRP A 99 13.75 -2.03 -22.68
N ARG A 100 14.92 -1.85 -23.29
CA ARG A 100 15.20 -0.77 -24.26
C ARG A 100 14.40 -0.89 -25.56
N GLU A 101 13.87 -2.07 -25.85
CA GLU A 101 12.97 -2.31 -26.99
C GLU A 101 11.51 -2.02 -26.61
N HIS A 102 11.19 -2.02 -25.32
CA HIS A 102 9.83 -1.81 -24.81
C HIS A 102 9.50 -0.33 -24.61
N VAL A 103 10.51 0.53 -24.49
CA VAL A 103 10.34 1.97 -24.29
C VAL A 103 11.26 2.78 -25.20
N LYS A 104 10.89 4.03 -25.44
CA LYS A 104 11.68 4.99 -26.22
C LYS A 104 11.73 6.34 -25.51
N VAL A 105 12.69 7.17 -25.92
CA VAL A 105 12.80 8.56 -25.47
C VAL A 105 11.45 9.28 -25.64
N GLY A 106 11.00 9.94 -24.58
CA GLY A 106 9.70 10.61 -24.49
C GLY A 106 8.57 9.76 -23.90
N ASP A 107 8.80 8.47 -23.64
CA ASP A 107 7.85 7.65 -22.88
C ASP A 107 7.79 8.08 -21.41
N VAL A 108 6.61 7.88 -20.81
CA VAL A 108 6.35 8.16 -19.39
C VAL A 108 5.70 6.94 -18.77
N ILE A 109 6.38 6.32 -17.81
CA ILE A 109 5.91 5.15 -17.08
C ILE A 109 5.25 5.63 -15.79
N LEU A 110 3.98 5.29 -15.58
CA LEU A 110 3.30 5.47 -14.31
C LEU A 110 3.54 4.23 -13.44
N VAL A 111 4.20 4.42 -12.30
CA VAL A 111 4.26 3.39 -11.25
C VAL A 111 3.05 3.57 -10.34
N VAL A 112 2.26 2.51 -10.20
CA VAL A 112 1.11 2.42 -9.29
C VAL A 112 1.44 1.43 -8.19
N ASP A 113 1.58 1.93 -6.97
CA ASP A 113 1.78 1.12 -5.77
C ASP A 113 0.56 1.25 -4.86
N VAL A 114 -0.21 0.16 -4.72
CA VAL A 114 -1.36 0.09 -3.81
C VAL A 114 -1.08 -1.02 -2.80
N GLY A 115 -0.42 -0.63 -1.71
CA GLY A 115 -0.07 -1.54 -0.63
C GLY A 115 -1.20 -1.78 0.37
N GLY A 116 -0.86 -2.37 1.51
CA GLY A 116 -1.80 -2.58 2.62
C GLY A 116 -2.24 -1.26 3.26
N GLY A 117 -1.27 -0.41 3.64
CA GLY A 117 -1.56 0.84 4.36
C GLY A 117 -1.68 2.07 3.48
N THR A 118 -1.02 2.08 2.31
CA THR A 118 -0.86 3.29 1.49
C THR A 118 -1.05 3.03 0.01
N THR A 119 -1.32 4.14 -0.70
CA THR A 119 -1.26 4.21 -2.15
C THR A 119 -0.28 5.30 -2.54
N ASP A 120 0.67 4.96 -3.39
CA ASP A 120 1.73 5.85 -3.85
C ASP A 120 1.80 5.79 -5.38
N PHE A 121 1.87 6.97 -6.02
CA PHE A 121 2.01 7.10 -7.47
C PHE A 121 3.34 7.76 -7.80
N SER A 122 4.01 7.31 -8.85
CA SER A 122 5.23 7.96 -9.36
C SER A 122 5.25 7.97 -10.88
N LEU A 123 5.88 8.97 -11.47
CA LEU A 123 6.08 9.06 -12.92
C LEU A 123 7.57 8.99 -13.21
N ILE A 124 7.94 8.07 -14.10
CA ILE A 124 9.30 7.88 -14.59
C ILE A 124 9.33 8.24 -16.08
N ALA A 125 10.09 9.25 -16.45
CA ALA A 125 10.32 9.61 -17.84
C ALA A 125 11.52 8.85 -18.41
N VAL A 126 11.36 8.42 -19.66
CA VAL A 126 12.42 7.82 -20.45
C VAL A 126 13.07 8.93 -21.26
N HIS A 127 14.34 9.20 -21.00
CA HIS A 127 15.12 10.21 -21.71
C HIS A 127 16.48 9.66 -22.14
N GLU A 128 17.28 10.48 -22.80
CA GLU A 128 18.63 10.11 -23.21
C GLU A 128 19.66 10.92 -22.42
N LYS A 129 20.62 10.23 -21.82
CA LYS A 129 21.76 10.82 -21.13
C LYS A 129 23.05 10.18 -21.65
N GLU A 130 23.94 10.99 -22.21
CA GLU A 130 25.23 10.54 -22.73
C GLU A 130 25.12 9.38 -23.75
N GLY A 131 24.14 9.47 -24.68
CA GLY A 131 23.94 8.44 -25.70
C GLY A 131 23.24 7.17 -25.22
N ASN A 132 22.83 7.13 -23.95
CA ASN A 132 22.18 5.97 -23.33
C ASN A 132 20.77 6.32 -22.85
N LEU A 133 19.84 5.37 -23.02
CA LEU A 133 18.52 5.47 -22.40
C LEU A 133 18.67 5.55 -20.87
N ALA A 134 18.05 6.55 -20.29
CA ALA A 134 18.00 6.83 -18.86
C ALA A 134 16.55 6.94 -18.39
N LEU A 135 16.31 6.48 -17.17
CA LEU A 135 15.01 6.50 -16.53
C LEU A 135 15.06 7.46 -15.36
N GLU A 136 14.26 8.51 -15.41
CA GLU A 136 14.28 9.58 -14.42
C GLU A 136 12.92 9.77 -13.80
N ARG A 137 12.87 9.80 -12.46
CA ARG A 137 11.63 10.09 -11.74
C ARG A 137 11.29 11.57 -11.84
N VAL A 138 10.25 11.90 -12.60
CA VAL A 138 9.81 13.28 -12.83
C VAL A 138 8.72 13.75 -11.87
N ALA A 139 7.98 12.82 -11.23
CA ALA A 139 6.98 13.18 -10.23
C ALA A 139 6.75 12.08 -9.20
N VAL A 140 6.36 12.50 -7.99
CA VAL A 140 5.91 11.64 -6.88
C VAL A 140 4.58 12.19 -6.37
N GLY A 141 3.63 11.29 -6.14
CA GLY A 141 2.33 11.59 -5.57
C GLY A 141 2.42 11.94 -4.09
N GLU A 142 1.28 12.31 -3.52
CA GLU A 142 1.16 12.41 -2.06
C GLU A 142 1.20 11.01 -1.44
N HIS A 143 1.66 10.90 -0.20
CA HIS A 143 1.57 9.65 0.55
C HIS A 143 0.13 9.46 1.03
N ILE A 144 -0.65 8.67 0.29
CA ILE A 144 -2.07 8.49 0.57
C ILE A 144 -2.20 7.36 1.58
N LEU A 145 -2.65 7.67 2.80
CA LEU A 145 -2.98 6.66 3.83
C LEU A 145 -4.31 5.97 3.50
N LEU A 146 -4.28 5.16 2.45
CA LEU A 146 -5.39 4.43 1.86
C LEU A 146 -4.84 3.20 1.13
N GLY A 147 -5.27 2.00 1.52
CA GLY A 147 -4.81 0.77 0.86
C GLY A 147 -5.69 -0.44 1.19
N GLY A 148 -5.11 -1.63 1.07
CA GLY A 148 -5.74 -2.91 1.35
C GLY A 148 -6.38 -3.01 2.75
N ASP A 149 -5.81 -2.39 3.78
CA ASP A 149 -6.36 -2.38 5.14
C ASP A 149 -7.71 -1.65 5.21
N ASN A 150 -7.86 -0.56 4.46
CA ASN A 150 -9.13 0.17 4.34
C ASN A 150 -10.16 -0.66 3.57
N MET A 151 -9.72 -1.38 2.54
CA MET A 151 -10.57 -2.28 1.77
C MET A 151 -11.07 -3.45 2.63
N ASP A 152 -10.20 -4.07 3.42
CA ASP A 152 -10.53 -5.15 4.35
C ASP A 152 -11.57 -4.68 5.38
N LEU A 153 -11.38 -3.47 5.92
CA LEU A 153 -12.30 -2.86 6.86
C LEU A 153 -13.66 -2.54 6.22
N ALA A 154 -13.67 -2.02 4.99
CA ALA A 154 -14.91 -1.74 4.26
C ALA A 154 -15.72 -3.02 4.02
N LEU A 155 -15.06 -4.10 3.60
CA LEU A 155 -15.68 -5.42 3.43
C LEU A 155 -16.22 -5.96 4.77
N ALA A 156 -15.48 -5.78 5.87
CA ALA A 156 -15.97 -6.16 7.19
C ALA A 156 -17.24 -5.40 7.59
N TYR A 157 -17.36 -4.11 7.25
CA TYR A 157 -18.59 -3.35 7.47
C TYR A 157 -19.77 -3.83 6.61
N VAL A 158 -19.54 -4.20 5.35
CA VAL A 158 -20.57 -4.80 4.49
C VAL A 158 -21.11 -6.08 5.13
N VAL A 159 -20.21 -6.96 5.58
CA VAL A 159 -20.59 -8.21 6.25
C VAL A 159 -21.26 -7.95 7.61
N ALA A 160 -20.80 -6.96 8.37
CA ALA A 160 -21.42 -6.56 9.63
C ALA A 160 -22.85 -6.05 9.44
N GLN A 161 -23.11 -5.24 8.40
CA GLN A 161 -24.46 -4.78 8.05
C GLN A 161 -25.38 -5.94 7.65
N LYS A 162 -24.86 -6.90 6.88
CA LYS A 162 -25.58 -8.15 6.53
C LYS A 162 -25.96 -8.95 7.78
N LEU A 163 -25.08 -9.04 8.77
CA LEU A 163 -25.35 -9.71 10.05
C LEU A 163 -26.32 -8.92 10.94
N GLU A 164 -26.21 -7.59 10.97
CA GLU A 164 -27.13 -6.73 11.72
C GLU A 164 -28.56 -6.82 11.18
N GLY A 165 -28.73 -6.93 9.85
CA GLY A 165 -30.01 -7.22 9.20
C GLY A 165 -30.62 -8.58 9.61
N GLN A 166 -29.82 -9.50 10.13
CA GLN A 166 -30.25 -10.78 10.72
C GLN A 166 -30.42 -10.70 12.25
N GLY A 167 -30.36 -9.52 12.85
CA GLY A 167 -30.44 -9.30 14.30
C GLY A 167 -29.15 -9.62 15.06
N LYS A 168 -28.01 -9.79 14.37
CA LYS A 168 -26.71 -10.12 14.98
C LYS A 168 -25.78 -8.91 14.92
N LYS A 169 -25.73 -8.14 16.00
CA LYS A 169 -24.84 -6.98 16.11
C LYS A 169 -23.45 -7.41 16.58
N LEU A 170 -22.42 -6.95 15.88
CA LEU A 170 -21.02 -7.21 16.23
C LEU A 170 -20.48 -6.16 17.20
N ASP A 171 -19.68 -6.59 18.17
CA ASP A 171 -18.86 -5.68 18.97
C ASP A 171 -17.56 -5.27 18.24
N ALA A 172 -16.81 -4.32 18.81
CA ALA A 172 -15.60 -3.79 18.20
C ALA A 172 -14.48 -4.85 18.02
N TRP A 173 -14.40 -5.84 18.93
CA TRP A 173 -13.41 -6.90 18.82
C TRP A 173 -13.80 -7.90 17.72
N GLN A 174 -15.08 -8.26 17.65
CA GLN A 174 -15.63 -9.10 16.58
C GLN A 174 -15.46 -8.45 15.21
N LEU A 175 -15.65 -7.14 15.10
CA LEU A 175 -15.39 -6.40 13.87
C LEU A 175 -13.92 -6.49 13.45
N ARG A 176 -12.96 -6.31 14.37
CA ARG A 176 -11.53 -6.47 14.06
C ARG A 176 -11.19 -7.89 13.62
N ALA A 177 -11.72 -8.91 14.30
CA ALA A 177 -11.53 -10.31 13.89
C ALA A 177 -12.13 -10.55 12.49
N LEU A 178 -13.30 -9.97 12.21
CA LEU A 178 -13.93 -10.02 10.90
C LEU A 178 -13.10 -9.30 9.82
N THR A 179 -12.46 -8.17 10.11
CA THR A 179 -11.53 -7.49 9.19
C THR A 179 -10.40 -8.41 8.75
N HIS A 180 -9.78 -9.16 9.67
CA HIS A 180 -8.76 -10.15 9.30
C HIS A 180 -9.34 -11.29 8.46
N GLY A 181 -10.55 -11.76 8.78
CA GLY A 181 -11.25 -12.75 7.95
C GLY A 181 -11.54 -12.23 6.54
N CYS A 182 -11.97 -10.99 6.42
CA CYS A 182 -12.25 -10.33 5.14
C CYS A 182 -10.98 -10.13 4.31
N ARG A 183 -9.82 -9.86 4.93
CA ARG A 183 -8.53 -9.82 4.21
C ARG A 183 -8.27 -11.12 3.48
N HIS A 184 -8.32 -12.23 4.22
CA HIS A 184 -8.07 -13.56 3.66
C HIS A 184 -9.11 -13.93 2.58
N ALA A 185 -10.39 -13.64 2.84
CA ALA A 185 -11.45 -13.88 1.86
C ALA A 185 -11.26 -13.03 0.59
N LYS A 186 -10.90 -11.74 0.73
CA LYS A 186 -10.61 -10.84 -0.40
C LYS A 186 -9.48 -11.39 -1.27
N GLU A 187 -8.37 -11.81 -0.66
CA GLU A 187 -7.22 -12.38 -1.37
C GLU A 187 -7.60 -13.65 -2.14
N GLN A 188 -8.41 -14.55 -1.56
CA GLN A 188 -8.92 -15.71 -2.27
C GLN A 188 -9.90 -15.38 -3.40
N LEU A 189 -10.82 -14.43 -3.16
CA LEU A 189 -11.85 -14.03 -4.12
C LEU A 189 -11.28 -13.20 -5.29
N LEU A 190 -10.08 -12.62 -5.14
CA LEU A 190 -9.39 -11.89 -6.20
C LEU A 190 -8.19 -12.63 -6.78
N GLY A 191 -7.89 -13.83 -6.27
CA GLY A 191 -6.84 -14.70 -6.80
C GLY A 191 -7.26 -15.47 -8.04
N ASP A 192 -6.37 -16.37 -8.49
CA ASP A 192 -6.63 -17.24 -9.63
C ASP A 192 -7.75 -18.23 -9.36
N ASN A 193 -8.68 -18.39 -10.31
CA ASN A 193 -9.87 -19.26 -10.19
C ASN A 193 -10.70 -18.99 -8.92
N PRO A 194 -11.25 -17.77 -8.77
CA PRO A 194 -11.90 -17.37 -7.53
C PRO A 194 -13.19 -18.16 -7.28
N PRO A 195 -13.48 -18.57 -6.03
CA PRO A 195 -14.77 -19.15 -5.68
C PRO A 195 -15.88 -18.08 -5.75
N GLU A 196 -17.15 -18.50 -5.78
CA GLU A 196 -18.28 -17.54 -5.73
C GLU A 196 -18.41 -16.87 -4.36
N ALA A 197 -17.99 -17.56 -3.28
CA ALA A 197 -18.02 -17.05 -1.92
C ALA A 197 -16.97 -17.73 -1.04
N VAL A 198 -16.52 -17.03 0.01
CA VAL A 198 -15.63 -17.57 1.06
C VAL A 198 -16.36 -17.52 2.40
N PRO A 199 -16.42 -18.65 3.15
CA PRO A 199 -17.04 -18.69 4.46
C PRO A 199 -16.23 -17.87 5.47
N LEU A 200 -16.93 -17.06 6.27
CA LEU A 200 -16.38 -16.23 7.31
C LEU A 200 -16.89 -16.68 8.68
N VAL A 201 -15.95 -16.78 9.62
CA VAL A 201 -16.22 -17.17 11.00
C VAL A 201 -15.95 -15.97 11.89
N VAL A 202 -16.99 -15.46 12.56
CA VAL A 202 -16.84 -14.42 13.57
C VAL A 202 -16.76 -15.08 14.94
N PRO A 203 -15.60 -15.02 15.61
CA PRO A 203 -15.43 -15.68 16.90
C PRO A 203 -16.35 -15.04 17.96
N SER A 204 -16.82 -15.87 18.90
CA SER A 204 -17.54 -15.41 20.08
C SER A 204 -16.56 -15.10 21.22
N ARG A 205 -16.96 -14.21 22.14
CA ARG A 205 -16.23 -13.92 23.37
C ARG A 205 -16.95 -14.51 24.59
N GLY A 206 -16.20 -15.00 25.57
CA GLY A 206 -16.71 -15.44 26.88
C GLY A 206 -17.13 -16.92 26.95
N SER A 207 -17.85 -17.30 28.00
CA SER A 207 -18.22 -18.70 28.35
C SER A 207 -19.16 -19.41 27.35
N LYS A 208 -19.55 -18.75 26.26
CA LYS A 208 -20.38 -19.29 25.17
C LYS A 208 -19.54 -19.70 23.95
N LEU A 209 -18.36 -20.27 24.18
CA LEU A 209 -17.46 -20.78 23.12
C LEU A 209 -18.01 -22.04 22.43
N ILE A 210 -18.86 -22.81 23.11
CA ILE A 210 -19.46 -24.03 22.57
C ILE A 210 -20.87 -23.69 22.08
N GLY A 211 -20.99 -23.09 20.89
CA GLY A 211 -22.27 -22.85 20.21
C GLY A 211 -22.61 -21.40 19.81
N GLY A 212 -21.74 -20.43 20.14
CA GLY A 212 -21.98 -19.00 19.86
C GLY A 212 -21.27 -18.42 18.62
N THR A 213 -20.53 -19.24 17.86
CA THR A 213 -19.76 -18.76 16.70
C THR A 213 -20.71 -18.35 15.57
N LEU A 214 -20.64 -17.09 15.14
CA LEU A 214 -21.42 -16.63 13.99
C LEU A 214 -20.72 -17.05 12.71
N ARG A 215 -21.49 -17.66 11.81
CA ARG A 215 -21.05 -17.97 10.45
C ARG A 215 -21.77 -17.05 9.47
N THR A 216 -21.01 -16.59 8.49
CA THR A 216 -21.49 -15.82 7.34
C THR A 216 -20.56 -16.15 6.17
N GLU A 217 -20.69 -15.44 5.07
CA GLU A 217 -19.81 -15.52 3.92
C GLU A 217 -19.63 -14.13 3.32
N LEU A 218 -18.52 -13.97 2.62
CA LEU A 218 -18.26 -12.84 1.72
C LEU A 218 -18.30 -13.37 0.29
N THR A 219 -19.12 -12.76 -0.56
CA THR A 219 -19.26 -13.18 -1.96
C THR A 219 -18.33 -12.38 -2.89
N LEU A 220 -18.01 -12.97 -4.05
CA LEU A 220 -17.24 -12.29 -5.09
C LEU A 220 -17.92 -11.01 -5.56
N ASP A 221 -19.25 -11.02 -5.68
CA ASP A 221 -20.04 -9.84 -6.06
C ASP A 221 -19.97 -8.73 -5.00
N GLU A 222 -20.03 -9.09 -3.71
CA GLU A 222 -19.85 -8.13 -2.61
C GLU A 222 -18.46 -7.49 -2.66
N VAL A 223 -17.41 -8.28 -2.95
CA VAL A 223 -16.04 -7.77 -3.13
C VAL A 223 -15.95 -6.84 -4.34
N ARG A 224 -16.39 -7.28 -5.52
CA ARG A 224 -16.32 -6.49 -6.76
C ARG A 224 -17.04 -5.16 -6.60
N ARG A 225 -18.28 -5.17 -6.11
CA ARG A 225 -19.05 -3.95 -5.89
C ARG A 225 -18.34 -3.01 -4.90
N THR A 226 -17.91 -3.53 -3.74
CA THR A 226 -17.29 -2.70 -2.70
C THR A 226 -15.97 -2.10 -3.16
N LEU A 227 -15.13 -2.89 -3.84
CA LEU A 227 -13.78 -2.47 -4.21
C LEU A 227 -13.75 -1.71 -5.53
N LEU A 228 -14.38 -2.22 -6.59
CA LEU A 228 -14.35 -1.58 -7.90
C LEU A 228 -15.21 -0.31 -7.92
N GLU A 229 -16.41 -0.33 -7.34
CA GLU A 229 -17.26 0.87 -7.35
C GLU A 229 -16.90 1.84 -6.21
N GLY A 230 -16.33 1.34 -5.12
CA GLY A 230 -15.96 2.17 -3.96
C GLY A 230 -14.54 2.74 -4.05
N PHE A 231 -13.53 1.88 -4.22
CA PHE A 231 -12.13 2.28 -4.19
C PHE A 231 -11.56 2.61 -5.57
N PHE A 232 -12.08 1.98 -6.62
CA PHE A 232 -11.59 2.18 -7.99
C PHE A 232 -12.68 2.60 -9.00
N PRO A 233 -13.56 3.57 -8.67
CA PRO A 233 -14.65 3.94 -9.57
C PRO A 233 -14.11 4.53 -10.88
N ASP A 234 -14.88 4.37 -11.96
CA ASP A 234 -14.65 5.10 -13.21
C ASP A 234 -14.86 6.60 -12.99
N VAL A 235 -13.83 7.39 -13.31
CA VAL A 235 -13.84 8.84 -13.11
C VAL A 235 -13.26 9.58 -14.31
N THR A 236 -13.65 10.84 -14.47
CA THR A 236 -13.03 11.73 -15.45
C THR A 236 -11.69 12.26 -14.93
N VAL A 237 -10.82 12.72 -15.84
CA VAL A 237 -9.50 13.22 -15.45
C VAL A 237 -9.52 14.49 -14.59
N ASP A 238 -10.60 15.27 -14.69
CA ASP A 238 -10.84 16.45 -13.88
C ASP A 238 -11.39 16.13 -12.48
N ALA A 239 -11.67 14.85 -12.19
CA ALA A 239 -12.09 14.43 -10.87
C ALA A 239 -11.01 14.74 -9.83
N LYS A 240 -11.47 15.18 -8.65
CA LYS A 240 -10.62 15.47 -7.51
C LYS A 240 -11.11 14.68 -6.30
N PRO A 241 -10.20 14.28 -5.39
CA PRO A 241 -10.60 13.72 -4.11
C PRO A 241 -11.57 14.66 -3.39
N ALA A 242 -12.66 14.10 -2.87
CA ALA A 242 -13.62 14.85 -2.07
C ALA A 242 -12.95 15.34 -0.78
N SER A 243 -12.98 16.66 -0.57
CA SER A 243 -12.63 17.26 0.72
C SER A 243 -13.90 17.40 1.55
N ARG A 244 -14.05 16.60 2.59
CA ARG A 244 -15.08 16.81 3.61
C ARG A 244 -14.55 17.83 4.63
N ALA A 245 -15.38 18.82 4.98
CA ALA A 245 -15.09 19.70 6.10
C ALA A 245 -14.80 18.84 7.34
N ARG A 246 -13.69 19.12 8.04
CA ARG A 246 -13.15 18.33 9.16
C ARG A 246 -14.24 18.01 10.18
N GLY A 247 -14.82 16.82 10.06
CA GLY A 247 -15.90 16.36 10.92
C GLY A 247 -15.79 14.86 11.11
N ALA A 248 -15.26 14.48 12.29
CA ALA A 248 -15.28 13.14 12.87
C ALA A 248 -14.55 12.01 12.11
N LEU A 249 -13.35 11.69 12.62
CA LEU A 249 -12.55 10.44 12.50
C LEU A 249 -11.09 10.68 12.03
N THR A 250 -10.36 11.58 12.68
CA THR A 250 -8.89 11.45 12.72
C THR A 250 -8.54 10.52 13.87
N GLN A 251 -8.53 9.21 13.63
CA GLN A 251 -7.81 8.31 14.52
C GLN A 251 -6.32 8.67 14.44
N LEU A 252 -5.71 8.97 15.59
CA LEU A 252 -4.25 9.10 15.79
C LEU A 252 -3.51 10.29 15.16
N GLY A 253 -4.20 11.30 14.61
CA GLY A 253 -3.51 12.47 14.05
C GLY A 253 -2.64 12.14 12.83
N LEU A 254 -2.90 11.00 12.19
CA LEU A 254 -2.44 10.68 10.84
C LEU A 254 -3.49 11.18 9.83
N PRO A 255 -3.07 11.80 8.71
CA PRO A 255 -3.99 12.38 7.73
C PRO A 255 -4.57 11.30 6.80
N TYR A 256 -5.40 10.40 7.33
CA TYR A 256 -6.10 9.40 6.51
C TYR A 256 -6.85 10.04 5.33
N ALA A 257 -6.84 9.38 4.18
CA ALA A 257 -7.59 9.86 3.03
C ALA A 257 -9.08 9.90 3.35
N GLN A 258 -9.71 11.05 3.14
CA GLN A 258 -11.15 11.22 3.37
C GLN A 258 -12.00 10.64 2.24
N ASP A 259 -11.43 10.59 1.05
CA ASP A 259 -12.00 9.97 -0.13
C ASP A 259 -11.29 8.65 -0.39
N ALA A 260 -12.05 7.56 -0.40
CA ALA A 260 -11.55 6.21 -0.62
C ALA A 260 -11.36 5.89 -2.11
N ALA A 261 -11.82 6.74 -3.04
CA ALA A 261 -11.67 6.51 -4.46
C ALA A 261 -10.24 6.82 -4.93
N VAL A 262 -9.38 5.80 -4.95
CA VAL A 262 -7.99 5.83 -5.41
C VAL A 262 -7.88 6.44 -6.81
N THR A 263 -8.83 6.14 -7.70
CA THR A 263 -8.86 6.69 -9.08
C THR A 263 -9.02 8.20 -9.13
N ARG A 264 -9.71 8.83 -8.15
CA ARG A 264 -9.79 10.30 -8.04
C ARG A 264 -8.47 10.91 -7.63
N HIS A 265 -7.73 10.24 -6.74
CA HIS A 265 -6.38 10.66 -6.36
C HIS A 265 -5.41 10.53 -7.54
N LEU A 266 -5.50 9.44 -8.31
CA LEU A 266 -4.73 9.27 -9.54
C LEU A 266 -5.03 10.37 -10.57
N ALA A 267 -6.31 10.65 -10.84
CA ALA A 267 -6.72 11.71 -11.76
C ALA A 267 -6.16 13.08 -11.35
N ALA A 268 -6.25 13.40 -10.04
CA ALA A 268 -5.70 14.63 -9.49
C ALA A 268 -4.17 14.67 -9.55
N PHE A 269 -3.48 13.55 -9.33
CA PHE A 269 -2.03 13.44 -9.48
C PHE A 269 -1.62 13.74 -10.92
N LEU A 270 -2.13 13.00 -11.91
CA LEU A 270 -1.74 13.16 -13.31
C LEU A 270 -2.04 14.57 -13.84
N SER A 271 -3.17 15.16 -13.42
CA SER A 271 -3.54 16.53 -13.82
C SER A 271 -2.59 17.59 -13.28
N ARG A 272 -2.03 17.42 -12.07
CA ARG A 272 -1.02 18.32 -11.51
C ARG A 272 0.32 18.23 -12.23
N GLN A 273 0.60 17.10 -12.88
CA GLN A 273 1.91 16.81 -13.49
C GLN A 273 1.99 17.11 -14.98
N LEU A 274 1.07 17.92 -15.54
CA LEU A 274 1.04 18.28 -16.96
C LEU A 274 2.40 18.81 -17.48
N GLY A 275 3.17 19.51 -16.65
CA GLY A 275 4.48 20.06 -17.03
C GLY A 275 5.70 19.21 -16.64
N ALA A 276 5.52 18.04 -16.03
CA ALA A 276 6.61 17.32 -15.35
C ALA A 276 7.77 16.88 -16.28
N THR A 277 7.52 16.75 -17.58
CA THR A 277 8.51 16.34 -18.59
C THR A 277 9.06 17.51 -19.40
N ALA A 278 8.63 18.75 -19.13
CA ALA A 278 9.01 19.91 -19.93
C ALA A 278 10.52 20.19 -19.87
N GLU A 279 11.15 20.03 -18.71
CA GLU A 279 12.60 20.23 -18.51
C GLU A 279 13.44 19.18 -19.25
N LEU A 280 12.87 18.02 -19.53
CA LEU A 280 13.51 16.96 -20.32
C LEU A 280 13.33 17.15 -21.84
N GLY A 281 12.64 18.21 -22.27
CA GLY A 281 12.41 18.50 -23.69
C GLY A 281 11.21 17.77 -24.31
N PHE A 282 10.35 17.15 -23.50
CA PHE A 282 9.14 16.45 -23.94
C PHE A 282 7.88 17.17 -23.42
N PRO A 283 7.46 18.29 -24.02
CA PRO A 283 6.29 19.02 -23.55
C PRO A 283 5.03 18.16 -23.73
N SER A 284 4.06 18.38 -22.85
CA SER A 284 2.73 17.78 -23.00
C SER A 284 2.09 18.15 -24.34
N LYS A 285 1.30 17.23 -24.88
CA LYS A 285 0.54 17.45 -26.13
C LYS A 285 -0.32 18.70 -26.01
N GLU A 286 -0.45 19.45 -27.10
CA GLU A 286 -1.32 20.62 -27.15
C GLU A 286 -2.77 20.24 -26.78
N GLY A 287 -3.38 21.02 -25.88
CA GLY A 287 -4.72 20.75 -25.35
C GLY A 287 -4.81 19.61 -24.32
N ALA A 288 -3.70 18.98 -23.93
CA ALA A 288 -3.71 17.97 -22.87
C ALA A 288 -4.14 18.57 -21.52
N ARG A 289 -5.03 17.86 -20.81
CA ARG A 289 -5.52 18.25 -19.47
C ARG A 289 -4.73 17.61 -18.33
N PHE A 290 -3.87 16.64 -18.65
CA PHE A 290 -3.02 15.89 -17.72
C PHE A 290 -1.83 15.30 -18.47
N LEU A 291 -0.80 14.89 -17.73
CA LEU A 291 0.30 14.11 -18.31
C LEU A 291 -0.16 12.70 -18.62
N HIS A 292 -0.01 12.25 -19.87
CA HIS A 292 -0.46 10.92 -20.29
C HIS A 292 0.69 9.91 -20.17
N PRO A 293 0.62 8.96 -19.23
CA PRO A 293 1.58 7.86 -19.20
C PRO A 293 1.44 7.02 -20.47
N THR A 294 2.56 6.53 -21.01
CA THR A 294 2.59 5.61 -22.15
C THR A 294 2.70 4.16 -21.72
N ALA A 295 3.08 3.91 -20.45
CA ALA A 295 3.09 2.60 -19.82
C ALA A 295 2.67 2.70 -18.35
N ILE A 296 2.23 1.57 -17.80
CA ILE A 296 1.89 1.41 -16.39
C ILE A 296 2.71 0.26 -15.83
N LEU A 297 3.30 0.47 -14.67
CA LEU A 297 3.97 -0.54 -13.88
C LEU A 297 3.24 -0.66 -12.54
N PHE A 298 2.69 -1.83 -12.25
CA PHE A 298 2.10 -2.11 -10.94
C PHE A 298 3.21 -2.61 -10.02
N ASN A 299 3.39 -1.96 -8.87
CA ASN A 299 4.29 -2.42 -7.82
C ASN A 299 3.50 -3.19 -6.77
N GLY A 300 3.93 -4.41 -6.47
CA GLY A 300 3.20 -5.34 -5.60
C GLY A 300 2.13 -6.15 -6.32
N GLY A 301 1.34 -6.87 -5.53
CA GLY A 301 0.47 -7.98 -5.98
C GLY A 301 1.02 -9.32 -5.49
N VAL A 302 0.12 -10.17 -4.98
CA VAL A 302 0.40 -11.56 -4.58
C VAL A 302 -0.02 -12.46 -5.73
#